data_AF-A0A2N2Y1Y9-F1
#
_entry.id   AF-A0A2N2Y1Y9-F1
#
_cell.length_a   1.000
_cell.length_b   1.000
_cell.length_c   1.000
_cell.angle_alpha   90.00
_cell.angle_beta   90.00
_cell.angle_gamma   90.00
#
_symmetry.space_group_name_H-M   'P 1'
#
loop_
_entity.id
_entity.type
_entity.pdbx_description
1 polymer ?
#
loop_
_entity_poly.entity_id
_entity_poly.type
_entity_poly.pdbx_seq_one_letter_code
_entity_poly.pdbx_strand_id
1 'polypeptide(L)'
;MKNDTCVICGEKFEPREKKLYCSDSCKQKAFLQRKEKENNPETPEIIPEQKIIKKNIIIFDYQEYKSVLEKLPYKFTEWLLFERYCFFRKNLSGEPIIEDIIEYLMLYERDICSDTFNSYNCHYREPFDLFLNDFHNEEKYIIKLR
;
A
#
# COMPACT_ATOMS: atom_id res chain seq x y z
N MET A 1 -5.68 25.61 4.10
CA MET A 1 -7.06 25.08 4.20
C MET A 1 -7.74 25.70 5.41
N LYS A 2 -9.01 26.12 5.29
CA LYS A 2 -9.80 26.57 6.44
C LYS A 2 -10.49 25.36 7.05
N ASN A 3 -10.47 25.24 8.38
CA ASN A 3 -11.16 24.18 9.11
C ASN A 3 -12.45 24.76 9.68
N ASP A 4 -13.58 24.09 9.46
CA ASP A 4 -14.90 24.49 9.94
C ASP A 4 -15.42 23.59 11.07
N THR A 5 -14.64 22.58 11.47
CA THR A 5 -15.03 21.54 12.43
C THR A 5 -14.03 21.49 13.58
N CYS A 6 -14.54 21.48 14.82
CA CYS A 6 -13.72 21.46 16.03
C CYS A 6 -13.04 20.10 16.21
N VAL A 7 -11.72 20.09 16.38
CA VAL A 7 -10.95 18.84 16.54
C VAL A 7 -11.20 18.14 17.88
N ILE A 8 -11.87 18.79 18.84
CA ILE A 8 -12.13 18.25 20.18
C ILE A 8 -13.57 17.76 20.35
N CYS A 9 -14.56 18.51 19.88
CA CYS A 9 -15.98 18.16 20.06
C CYS A 9 -16.70 17.82 18.74
N GLY A 10 -16.09 18.05 17.58
CA GLY A 10 -16.72 17.82 16.27
C GLY A 10 -17.78 18.86 15.88
N GLU A 11 -18.05 19.87 16.71
CA GLU A 11 -19.01 20.93 16.36
C GLU A 11 -18.50 21.80 15.22
N LYS A 12 -19.43 22.24 14.37
CA LYS A 12 -19.14 23.19 13.29
C LYS A 12 -19.03 24.61 13.83
N PHE A 13 -18.09 25.39 13.30
CA PHE A 13 -17.91 26.80 13.63
C PHE A 13 -17.53 27.61 12.39
N GLU A 14 -17.73 28.93 12.44
CA GLU A 14 -17.36 29.80 11.33
C GLU A 14 -15.86 29.68 11.00
N PRO A 15 -15.49 29.24 9.79
CA PRO A 15 -14.11 28.97 9.43
C PRO A 15 -13.28 30.25 9.43
N ARG A 16 -12.23 30.27 10.27
CA ARG A 16 -11.21 31.33 10.30
C ARG A 16 -9.85 30.71 10.02
N GLU A 17 -8.94 31.50 9.44
CA GLU A 17 -7.57 31.01 9.19
C GLU A 17 -6.94 30.53 10.50
N LYS A 18 -6.40 29.30 10.48
CA LYS A 18 -5.71 28.64 11.60
C LYS A 18 -6.56 28.39 12.86
N LYS A 19 -7.90 28.55 12.82
CA LYS A 19 -8.77 28.21 13.95
C LYS A 19 -9.07 26.70 13.93
N LEU A 20 -8.80 26.02 15.05
CA LEU A 20 -8.98 24.55 15.21
C LEU A 20 -10.08 24.18 16.22
N TYR A 21 -10.47 25.12 17.08
CA TYR A 21 -11.36 24.88 18.21
C TYR A 21 -12.57 25.81 18.14
N CYS A 22 -13.77 25.32 18.43
CA CYS A 22 -14.98 26.15 18.44
C CYS A 22 -14.97 27.17 19.60
N SER A 23 -14.38 26.80 20.74
CA SER A 23 -14.40 27.56 22.00
C SER A 23 -13.07 27.49 22.78
N ASP A 24 -12.90 28.38 23.76
CA ASP A 24 -11.77 28.32 24.71
C ASP A 24 -11.81 27.07 25.59
N SER A 25 -12.99 26.54 25.91
CA SER A 25 -13.13 25.29 26.64
C SER A 25 -12.56 24.10 25.87
N CYS A 26 -12.78 24.03 24.56
CA CYS A 26 -12.17 23.02 23.69
C CYS A 26 -10.65 23.20 23.60
N LYS A 27 -10.17 24.45 23.51
CA LYS A 27 -8.74 24.75 23.53
C LYS A 27 -8.06 24.29 24.83
N GLN A 28 -8.69 24.52 25.98
CA GLN A 28 -8.20 24.04 27.28
C GLN A 28 -8.20 22.52 27.37
N LYS A 29 -9.27 21.84 26.92
CA LYS A 29 -9.29 20.37 26.84
C LYS A 29 -8.14 19.81 26.00
N ALA A 30 -7.90 20.40 24.83
CA ALA A 30 -6.79 19.99 23.96
C ALA A 30 -5.42 20.16 24.64
N PHE A 31 -5.25 21.22 25.42
CA PHE A 31 -4.02 21.46 26.18
C PHE A 31 -3.83 20.43 27.29
N LEU A 32 -4.88 20.11 28.05
CA LEU A 32 -4.82 19.10 29.12
C LEU A 32 -4.49 17.71 28.57
N GLN A 33 -5.14 17.29 27.46
CA GLN A 33 -4.84 16.01 26.81
C GLN A 33 -3.38 15.88 26.37
N ARG A 34 -2.76 16.97 25.89
CA ARG A 34 -1.32 16.98 25.55
C ARG A 34 -0.45 16.81 26.79
N LYS A 35 -0.77 17.52 27.86
CA LYS A 35 -0.06 17.39 29.15
C LYS A 35 -0.19 15.99 29.75
N GLU A 36 -1.36 15.37 29.67
CA GLU A 36 -1.57 14.01 30.15
C GLU A 36 -0.71 13.00 29.39
N LYS A 37 -0.58 13.17 28.05
CA LYS A 37 0.31 12.35 27.21
C LYS A 37 1.79 12.54 27.55
N GLU A 38 2.22 13.77 27.87
CA GLU A 38 3.61 14.05 28.25
C GLU A 38 3.98 13.45 29.62
N ASN A 39 3.05 13.42 30.58
CA ASN A 39 3.31 12.94 31.94
C ASN A 39 3.14 11.42 32.10
N ASN A 40 2.60 10.71 31.10
CA ASN A 40 2.34 9.28 31.18
C ASN A 40 2.75 8.55 29.89
N PRO A 41 4.06 8.44 29.59
CA PRO A 41 4.57 7.87 28.35
C PRO A 41 4.31 6.35 28.18
N GLU A 42 3.82 5.66 29.21
CA GLU A 42 3.74 4.18 29.22
C GLU A 42 2.33 3.59 29.33
N THR A 43 1.27 4.39 29.31
CA THR A 43 -0.07 3.79 29.15
C THR A 43 -0.31 3.50 27.68
N PRO A 44 -0.28 2.22 27.22
CA PRO A 44 -0.77 1.89 25.89
C PRO A 44 -2.18 2.43 25.80
N GLU A 45 -2.39 3.35 24.86
CA GLU A 45 -3.74 3.78 24.47
C GLU A 45 -4.57 2.51 24.33
N ILE A 46 -5.65 2.39 25.11
CA ILE A 46 -6.74 1.48 24.75
C ILE A 46 -7.20 2.01 23.41
N ILE A 47 -6.66 1.42 22.33
CA ILE A 47 -6.92 1.82 20.97
C ILE A 47 -8.44 1.70 20.83
N PRO A 48 -9.19 2.81 20.69
CA PRO A 48 -10.63 2.75 20.46
C PRO A 48 -10.83 1.84 19.26
N GLU A 49 -11.60 0.76 19.47
CA GLU A 49 -11.86 -0.33 18.52
C GLU A 49 -11.19 -0.08 17.20
N GLN A 50 -9.98 -0.63 17.08
CA GLN A 50 -9.13 -0.52 15.92
C GLN A 50 -10.01 -0.43 14.68
N LYS A 51 -10.05 0.77 14.10
CA LYS A 51 -10.55 1.00 12.76
C LYS A 51 -9.92 -0.12 11.94
N ILE A 52 -10.69 -1.18 11.66
CA ILE A 52 -10.19 -2.34 10.93
C ILE A 52 -9.80 -1.73 9.60
N ILE A 53 -8.52 -1.41 9.46
CA ILE A 53 -7.93 -1.07 8.19
C ILE A 53 -8.21 -2.36 7.45
N LYS A 54 -9.21 -2.35 6.57
CA LYS A 54 -9.45 -3.43 5.63
C LYS A 54 -8.10 -3.62 4.96
N LYS A 55 -7.32 -4.58 5.45
CA LYS A 55 -6.09 -4.97 4.80
C LYS A 55 -6.57 -5.36 3.42
N ASN A 56 -6.10 -4.64 2.40
CA ASN A 56 -6.38 -5.00 1.01
C ASN A 56 -5.65 -6.31 0.78
N ILE A 57 -6.30 -7.42 1.12
CA ILE A 57 -5.78 -8.76 0.92
C ILE A 57 -5.79 -8.95 -0.60
N ILE A 58 -4.59 -9.03 -1.17
CA ILE A 58 -4.43 -9.36 -2.57
C ILE A 58 -4.34 -10.87 -2.68
N ILE A 59 -5.18 -11.43 -3.53
CA ILE A 59 -5.24 -12.87 -3.79
C ILE A 59 -4.57 -13.12 -5.14
N PHE A 60 -3.58 -14.00 -5.16
CA PHE A 60 -2.92 -14.45 -6.39
C PHE A 60 -3.35 -15.87 -6.72
N ASP A 61 -3.68 -16.13 -7.99
CA ASP A 61 -4.04 -17.44 -8.51
C ASP A 61 -2.85 -18.07 -9.22
N TYR A 62 -2.41 -19.23 -8.74
CA TYR A 62 -1.27 -19.93 -9.33
C TYR A 62 -1.58 -20.49 -10.73
N GLN A 63 -2.83 -20.77 -11.06
CA GLN A 63 -3.23 -21.23 -12.40
C GLN A 63 -3.23 -20.06 -13.41
N GLU A 64 -3.55 -18.84 -12.96
CA GLU A 64 -3.40 -17.61 -13.76
C GLU A 64 -1.93 -17.44 -14.15
N TYR A 65 -1.01 -17.60 -13.19
CA TYR A 65 0.44 -17.58 -13.43
C TYR A 65 0.90 -18.61 -14.46
N LYS A 66 0.45 -19.87 -14.34
CA LYS A 66 0.78 -20.92 -15.33
C LYS A 66 0.28 -20.56 -16.73
N SER A 67 -0.94 -20.06 -16.82
CA SER A 67 -1.54 -19.64 -18.10
C SER A 67 -0.76 -18.49 -18.75
N VAL A 68 -0.23 -17.57 -17.94
CA VAL A 68 0.66 -16.50 -18.39
C VAL A 68 1.99 -17.08 -18.90
N LEU A 69 2.62 -18.01 -18.17
CA LEU A 69 3.86 -18.65 -18.61
C LEU A 69 3.72 -19.41 -19.93
N GLU A 70 2.59 -20.09 -20.15
CA GLU A 70 2.34 -20.86 -21.38
C GLU A 70 2.23 -19.96 -22.63
N LYS A 71 1.76 -18.72 -22.45
CA LYS A 71 1.58 -17.77 -23.55
C LYS A 71 2.76 -16.81 -23.74
N LEU A 72 3.68 -16.74 -22.78
CA LEU A 72 4.87 -15.90 -22.89
C LEU A 72 5.92 -16.52 -23.83
N PRO A 73 6.67 -15.72 -24.60
CA PRO A 73 7.78 -16.25 -25.38
C PRO A 73 8.84 -16.88 -24.45
N TYR A 74 9.48 -17.96 -24.90
CA TYR A 74 10.39 -18.77 -24.06
C TYR A 74 11.49 -17.96 -23.36
N LYS A 75 12.02 -16.91 -23.98
CA LYS A 75 13.03 -16.04 -23.36
C LYS A 75 12.57 -15.32 -22.07
N PHE A 76 11.26 -15.21 -21.85
CA PHE A 76 10.68 -14.53 -20.69
C PHE A 76 10.37 -15.46 -19.53
N THR A 77 10.16 -16.76 -19.79
CA THR A 77 9.67 -17.69 -18.77
C THR A 77 10.70 -17.92 -17.67
N GLU A 78 11.99 -17.92 -18.00
CA GLU A 78 13.08 -18.04 -17.03
C GLU A 78 13.20 -16.81 -16.11
N TRP A 79 12.82 -15.64 -16.61
CA TRP A 79 12.92 -14.38 -15.87
C TRP A 79 11.71 -14.13 -14.96
N LEU A 80 10.55 -14.66 -15.33
CA LEU A 80 9.29 -14.42 -14.63
C LEU A 80 9.03 -15.46 -13.53
N LEU A 81 9.77 -15.34 -12.44
CA LEU A 81 9.47 -16.08 -11.21
C LEU A 81 8.10 -15.69 -10.65
N PHE A 82 7.49 -16.57 -9.85
CA PHE A 82 6.15 -16.36 -9.31
C PHE A 82 6.04 -15.08 -8.46
N GLU A 83 7.08 -14.74 -7.71
CA GLU A 83 7.13 -13.52 -6.91
C GLU A 83 7.14 -12.27 -7.79
N ARG A 84 7.87 -12.31 -8.92
CA ARG A 84 7.89 -11.22 -9.90
C ARG A 84 6.54 -11.08 -10.58
N TYR A 85 5.94 -12.22 -10.95
CA TYR A 85 4.57 -12.24 -11.43
C TYR A 85 3.61 -11.54 -10.46
N CYS A 86 3.64 -11.92 -9.17
CA CYS A 86 2.80 -11.30 -8.14
C CYS A 86 3.06 -9.80 -8.00
N PHE A 87 4.33 -9.37 -8.05
CA PHE A 87 4.72 -7.96 -7.98
C PHE A 87 4.15 -7.13 -9.15
N PHE A 88 4.16 -7.65 -10.36
CA PHE A 88 3.58 -6.97 -11.52
C PHE A 88 2.05 -7.01 -11.48
N ARG A 89 1.49 -8.18 -11.15
CA ARG A 89 0.05 -8.42 -11.09
C ARG A 89 -0.67 -7.50 -10.09
N LYS A 90 -0.05 -7.15 -8.96
CA LYS A 90 -0.64 -6.21 -7.97
C LYS A 90 -0.77 -4.77 -8.47
N ASN A 91 -0.04 -4.39 -9.51
CA ASN A 91 -0.09 -3.05 -10.07
C ASN A 91 -1.20 -2.91 -11.14
N LEU A 92 -1.81 -4.02 -11.56
CA LEU A 92 -2.95 -4.03 -12.46
C LEU A 92 -4.25 -3.87 -11.68
N SER A 93 -5.09 -2.94 -12.10
CA SER A 93 -6.40 -2.69 -11.53
C SER A 93 -7.48 -3.55 -12.19
N GLY A 94 -8.49 -3.95 -11.42
CA GLY A 94 -9.65 -4.70 -11.94
C GLY A 94 -9.39 -6.20 -12.10
N GLU A 95 -10.09 -6.81 -13.05
CA GLU A 95 -9.97 -8.22 -13.42
C GLU A 95 -9.27 -8.30 -14.80
N PRO A 96 -7.95 -8.08 -14.88
CA PRO A 96 -7.23 -8.15 -16.14
C PRO A 96 -7.32 -9.56 -16.72
N ILE A 97 -7.52 -9.65 -18.03
CA ILE A 97 -7.41 -10.93 -18.73
C ILE A 97 -5.93 -11.28 -18.94
N ILE A 98 -5.64 -12.53 -19.31
CA ILE A 98 -4.28 -13.02 -19.48
C ILE A 98 -3.50 -12.17 -20.49
N GLU A 99 -4.17 -11.72 -21.55
CA GLU A 99 -3.61 -10.88 -22.60
C GLU A 99 -3.13 -9.52 -22.05
N ASP A 100 -3.91 -8.88 -21.17
CA ASP A 100 -3.55 -7.61 -20.53
C ASP A 100 -2.29 -7.77 -19.66
N ILE A 101 -2.19 -8.90 -18.94
CA ILE A 101 -1.05 -9.20 -18.09
C ILE A 101 0.21 -9.39 -18.94
N ILE A 102 0.10 -10.11 -20.06
CA ILE A 102 1.21 -10.33 -20.98
C ILE A 102 1.66 -9.02 -21.60
N GLU A 103 0.74 -8.20 -22.10
CA GLU A 103 1.06 -6.90 -22.67
C GLU A 103 1.80 -6.03 -21.65
N TYR A 104 1.30 -5.97 -20.42
CA TYR A 104 1.95 -5.26 -19.33
C TYR A 104 3.37 -5.78 -19.06
N LEU A 105 3.57 -7.08 -18.94
CA LEU A 105 4.90 -7.68 -18.72
C LEU A 105 5.87 -7.40 -19.86
N MET A 106 5.40 -7.39 -21.11
CA MET A 106 6.22 -7.09 -22.28
C MET A 106 6.65 -5.61 -22.34
N LEU A 107 5.77 -4.69 -21.93
CA LEU A 107 6.14 -3.28 -21.78
C LEU A 107 7.24 -3.12 -20.72
N TYR A 108 7.12 -3.83 -19.60
CA TYR A 108 8.12 -3.79 -18.54
C TYR A 108 9.48 -4.38 -18.94
N GLU A 109 9.51 -5.48 -19.70
CA GLU A 109 10.80 -6.04 -20.19
C GLU A 109 11.55 -5.02 -21.03
N ARG A 110 10.83 -4.29 -21.90
CA ARG A 110 11.44 -3.27 -22.76
C ARG A 110 12.15 -2.19 -21.95
N ASP A 111 11.52 -1.74 -20.88
CA ASP A 111 12.08 -0.70 -20.00
C ASP A 111 13.31 -1.26 -19.26
N ILE A 112 13.21 -2.47 -18.70
CA ILE A 112 14.31 -3.11 -17.95
C ILE A 112 15.51 -3.45 -18.84
N CYS A 113 15.29 -3.90 -20.08
CA CYS A 113 16.37 -4.24 -21.01
C CYS A 113 17.01 -3.02 -21.67
N SER A 114 16.35 -1.85 -21.65
CA SER A 114 16.91 -0.62 -22.22
C SER A 114 17.99 0.02 -21.34
N ASP A 115 17.90 -0.20 -20.02
CA ASP A 115 18.92 0.23 -19.06
C ASP A 115 20.06 -0.78 -19.04
N THR A 116 21.04 -0.56 -19.91
CA THR A 116 22.26 -1.35 -20.03
C THR A 116 22.90 -1.67 -18.67
N PHE A 117 22.83 -2.94 -18.26
CA PHE A 117 23.84 -3.72 -17.52
C PHE A 117 24.46 -3.13 -16.24
N ASN A 118 23.85 -2.14 -15.60
CA ASN A 118 24.20 -1.77 -14.23
C ASN A 118 22.97 -1.99 -13.34
N SER A 119 22.88 -3.21 -12.81
CA SER A 119 21.79 -3.77 -11.98
C SER A 119 21.45 -2.99 -10.70
N TYR A 120 22.05 -1.81 -10.51
CA TYR A 120 21.87 -0.97 -9.34
C TYR A 120 20.82 0.14 -9.52
N ASN A 121 20.45 0.49 -10.76
CA ASN A 121 19.51 1.60 -11.04
C ASN A 121 18.16 1.16 -11.61
N CYS A 122 17.76 -0.10 -11.45
CA CYS A 122 16.40 -0.49 -11.80
C CYS A 122 15.42 0.22 -10.86
N HIS A 123 14.59 1.12 -11.40
CA HIS A 123 13.55 1.85 -10.66
C HIS A 123 12.59 0.96 -9.86
N TYR A 124 12.56 -0.34 -10.19
CA TYR A 124 11.71 -1.33 -9.54
C TYR A 124 12.41 -2.15 -8.47
N ARG A 125 13.72 -2.03 -8.28
CA ARG A 125 14.46 -2.85 -7.32
C ARG A 125 13.98 -2.64 -5.89
N GLU A 126 14.01 -1.39 -5.41
CA GLU A 126 13.56 -1.06 -4.05
C GLU A 126 12.07 -1.38 -3.82
N PRO A 127 11.14 -1.02 -4.74
CA PRO A 127 9.74 -1.45 -4.63
C PRO A 127 9.55 -2.97 -4.63
N PHE A 128 10.37 -3.71 -5.38
CA PHE A 128 10.32 -5.17 -5.43
C PHE A 128 10.85 -5.79 -4.14
N ASP A 129 11.95 -5.29 -3.59
CA ASP A 129 12.52 -5.77 -2.32
C ASP A 129 11.55 -5.52 -1.15
N LEU A 130 10.92 -4.34 -1.10
CA LEU A 130 9.85 -4.05 -0.13
C LEU A 130 8.66 -4.98 -0.30
N PHE A 131 8.28 -5.26 -1.54
CA PHE A 131 7.22 -6.22 -1.83
C PHE A 131 7.58 -7.63 -1.38
N LEU A 132 8.79 -8.11 -1.64
CA LEU A 132 9.22 -9.45 -1.23
C LEU A 132 9.18 -9.61 0.29
N ASN A 133 9.64 -8.60 1.02
CA ASN A 133 9.54 -8.58 2.48
C ASN A 133 8.08 -8.68 2.94
N ASP A 134 7.19 -7.88 2.35
CA ASP A 134 5.75 -7.96 2.65
C ASP A 134 5.13 -9.30 2.22
N PHE A 135 5.58 -9.88 1.10
CA PHE A 135 5.05 -11.11 0.51
C PHE A 135 5.39 -12.33 1.35
N HIS A 136 6.64 -12.45 1.80
CA HIS A 136 7.09 -13.59 2.61
C HIS A 136 6.67 -13.50 4.08
N ASN A 137 6.33 -12.31 4.59
CA ASN A 137 5.81 -12.16 5.94
C ASN A 137 4.30 -12.52 6.05
N GLU A 138 3.65 -12.93 4.96
CA GLU A 138 2.25 -13.40 4.88
C GLU A 138 1.18 -12.43 5.45
N GLU A 139 1.56 -11.21 5.85
CA GLU A 139 0.63 -10.31 6.54
C GLU A 139 -0.44 -9.68 5.62
N LYS A 140 -0.25 -9.78 4.29
CA LYS A 140 -0.99 -9.00 3.28
C LYS A 140 -1.42 -9.80 2.03
N TYR A 141 -0.97 -11.03 1.84
CA TYR A 141 -1.17 -11.78 0.59
C TYR A 141 -1.66 -13.20 0.84
N ILE A 142 -2.57 -13.67 -0.03
CA ILE A 142 -3.04 -15.06 -0.03
C ILE A 142 -2.74 -15.67 -1.40
N ILE A 143 -2.04 -16.80 -1.40
CA ILE A 143 -1.77 -17.57 -2.61
C ILE A 143 -2.81 -18.70 -2.71
N LYS A 144 -3.60 -18.72 -3.78
CA LYS A 144 -4.51 -19.83 -4.09
C LYS A 144 -3.76 -20.87 -4.91
N LEU A 145 -3.42 -21.98 -4.27
CA LEU A 145 -2.98 -23.20 -4.90
C LEU A 145 -4.23 -24.03 -5.22
N ARG A 146 -4.81 -23.87 -6.40
CA ARG A 146 -5.89 -24.75 -6.89
C ARG A 146 -5.35 -25.75 -7.88
#